data_AF-A0A6V7KD47-F1
#
_entry.id   AF-A0A6V7KD47-F1
#
_cell.length_a   1.000
_cell.length_b   1.000
_cell.length_c   1.000
_cell.angle_alpha   90.00
_cell.angle_beta   90.00
_cell.angle_gamma   90.00
#
_symmetry.space_group_name_H-M   'P 1'
#
loop_
_entity.id
_entity.type
_entity.pdbx_description
1 polymer ?
#
loop_
_entity_poly.entity_id
_entity_poly.type
_entity_poly.pdbx_seq_one_letter_code
_entity_poly.pdbx_strand_id
1 'polypeptide(L)'
;MPLFGGNSILNGGDLSAAGSSMQQALGIKDSPELMYQDMMKAVNWLNYPELARTVADHSVEALEWAKSLGAEFDRVNYHGGHAVKRAHQLKQRSGSGLVVKQYQKAKELGWSLISVPSWSG
;
A
#
# COMPACT_ATOMS: atom_id res chain seq x y z
N MET A 1 -7.40 -9.48 -24.09
CA MET A 1 -6.22 -9.56 -23.20
C MET A 1 -6.73 -9.83 -21.80
N PRO A 2 -6.23 -10.83 -21.07
CA PRO A 2 -6.71 -11.08 -19.71
C PRO A 2 -6.45 -9.87 -18.81
N LEU A 3 -7.47 -9.49 -18.04
CA LEU A 3 -7.39 -8.38 -17.10
C LEU A 3 -6.66 -8.85 -15.84
N PHE A 4 -5.65 -8.08 -15.42
CA PHE A 4 -4.88 -8.33 -14.19
C PHE A 4 -5.15 -7.26 -13.13
N GLY A 5 -4.83 -7.55 -11.87
CA GLY A 5 -4.81 -6.57 -10.79
C GLY A 5 -6.08 -6.48 -9.94
N GLY A 6 -7.23 -6.93 -10.41
CA GLY A 6 -8.48 -6.97 -9.62
C GLY A 6 -8.81 -5.63 -8.97
N ASN A 7 -9.31 -5.63 -7.72
CA ASN A 7 -9.61 -4.38 -7.00
C ASN A 7 -8.35 -3.53 -6.72
N SER A 8 -7.17 -4.15 -6.63
CA SER A 8 -5.92 -3.46 -6.34
C SER A 8 -5.52 -2.47 -7.43
N ILE A 9 -5.92 -2.69 -8.69
CA ILE A 9 -5.64 -1.73 -9.77
C ILE A 9 -6.60 -0.52 -9.72
N LEU A 10 -7.77 -0.66 -9.08
CA LEU A 10 -8.86 0.31 -9.07
C LEU A 10 -8.89 1.22 -7.83
N ASN A 11 -8.20 0.85 -6.74
CA ASN A 11 -8.19 1.66 -5.52
C ASN A 11 -7.63 3.07 -5.76
N GLY A 12 -7.83 4.00 -4.81
CA GLY A 12 -7.38 5.40 -4.93
C GLY A 12 -5.86 5.64 -4.94
N GLY A 13 -5.06 4.58 -4.82
CA GLY A 13 -3.60 4.62 -4.91
C GLY A 13 -2.90 4.97 -3.60
N ASP A 14 -3.54 4.81 -2.46
CA ASP A 14 -2.95 5.11 -1.16
C ASP A 14 -2.29 3.89 -0.50
N LEU A 15 -1.08 4.09 0.03
CA LEU A 15 -0.31 3.12 0.81
C LEU A 15 0.08 3.74 2.16
N SER A 16 -0.45 3.19 3.26
CA SER A 16 -0.15 3.70 4.60
C SER A 16 1.21 3.21 5.10
N ALA A 17 2.08 4.14 5.49
CA ALA A 17 3.39 3.82 6.08
C ALA A 17 3.77 4.83 7.17
N ALA A 18 4.43 4.38 8.24
CA ALA A 18 4.69 5.20 9.42
C ALA A 18 6.17 5.46 9.65
N GLY A 19 6.54 6.73 9.77
CA GLY A 19 7.94 7.18 9.94
C GLY A 19 8.70 7.39 8.64
N SER A 20 8.01 7.52 7.50
CA SER A 20 8.65 7.64 6.18
C SER A 20 9.41 8.96 5.99
N SER A 21 10.35 9.00 5.05
CA SER A 21 11.04 10.24 4.66
C SER A 21 10.08 11.32 4.13
N MET A 22 8.97 10.93 3.49
CA MET A 22 7.94 11.86 3.03
C MET A 22 7.18 12.49 4.21
N GLN A 23 6.91 11.72 5.27
CA GLN A 23 6.32 12.26 6.50
C GLN A 23 7.28 13.21 7.20
N GLN A 24 8.56 12.85 7.29
CA GLN A 24 9.60 13.68 7.89
C GLN A 24 9.75 15.03 7.16
N ALA A 25 9.75 15.02 5.82
CA ALA A 25 9.81 16.24 5.00
C ALA A 25 8.61 17.19 5.22
N LEU A 26 7.47 16.66 5.67
CA LEU A 26 6.27 17.41 6.02
C LEU A 26 6.18 17.76 7.52
N GLY A 27 7.20 17.43 8.31
CA GLY A 27 7.22 17.65 9.76
C GLY A 27 6.25 16.75 10.54
N ILE A 28 5.76 15.66 9.95
CA ILE A 28 4.84 14.73 10.59
C ILE A 28 5.64 13.78 11.48
N LYS A 29 5.30 13.73 12.77
CA LYS A 29 5.83 12.76 13.73
C LYS A 29 4.93 11.54 13.74
N ASP A 30 5.40 10.43 13.19
CA ASP A 30 4.69 9.15 13.16
C ASP A 30 5.64 8.01 13.55
N SER A 31 5.08 6.85 13.90
CA SER A 31 5.86 5.67 14.25
C SER A 31 5.07 4.38 13.97
N PRO A 32 5.76 3.25 13.75
CA PRO A 32 5.11 1.94 13.66
C PRO A 32 4.22 1.62 14.87
N GLU A 33 4.65 2.00 16.07
CA GLU A 33 3.84 1.83 17.28
C GLU A 33 2.51 2.61 17.18
N LEU A 34 2.54 3.87 16.74
CA LEU A 34 1.33 4.67 16.60
C LEU A 34 0.39 4.07 15.54
N MET A 35 0.93 3.62 14.40
CA MET A 35 0.15 2.95 13.36
C MET A 35 -0.48 1.64 13.85
N TYR A 36 0.26 0.82 14.61
CA TYR A 36 -0.25 -0.38 15.25
C TYR A 36 -1.42 -0.06 16.19
N GLN A 37 -1.25 0.92 17.08
CA GLN A 37 -2.29 1.32 18.01
C GLN A 37 -3.55 1.82 17.29
N ASP A 38 -3.39 2.60 16.21
CA ASP A 38 -4.51 3.05 15.39
C ASP A 38 -5.25 1.88 14.73
N MET A 39 -4.52 0.91 14.16
CA MET A 39 -5.11 -0.29 13.56
C MET A 39 -5.89 -1.12 14.58
N MET A 40 -5.34 -1.33 15.77
CA MET A 40 -6.00 -2.10 16.83
C MET A 40 -7.27 -1.38 17.33
N LYS A 41 -7.20 -0.07 17.56
CA LYS A 41 -8.35 0.72 18.04
C LYS A 41 -9.45 0.82 17.01
N ALA A 42 -9.13 0.95 15.73
CA ALA A 42 -10.11 1.15 14.64
C ALA A 42 -11.15 0.02 14.55
N VAL A 43 -10.78 -1.20 14.94
CA VAL A 43 -11.66 -2.39 14.92
C VAL A 43 -11.96 -2.92 16.33
N ASN A 44 -11.83 -2.06 17.34
CA ASN A 44 -12.09 -2.42 18.74
C ASN A 44 -11.32 -3.68 19.20
N TRP A 45 -10.04 -3.75 18.84
CA TRP A 45 -9.08 -4.79 19.24
C TRP A 45 -9.38 -6.20 18.71
N LEU A 46 -10.15 -6.32 17.63
CA LEU A 46 -10.45 -7.60 16.99
C LEU A 46 -9.39 -8.09 15.99
N ASN A 47 -8.39 -7.26 15.68
CA ASN A 47 -7.25 -7.69 14.86
C ASN A 47 -6.39 -8.71 15.60
N TYR A 48 -5.78 -9.62 14.86
CA TYR A 48 -4.66 -10.42 15.35
C TYR A 48 -3.45 -9.51 15.61
N PRO A 49 -2.98 -9.36 16.88
CA PRO A 49 -1.95 -8.39 17.23
C PRO A 49 -0.65 -8.55 16.44
N GLU A 50 -0.19 -9.79 16.25
CA GLU A 50 1.04 -10.12 15.53
C GLU A 50 0.99 -9.75 14.05
N LEU A 51 -0.18 -9.89 13.41
CA LEU A 51 -0.37 -9.50 12.01
C LEU A 51 -0.43 -7.98 11.88
N ALA A 52 -1.14 -7.29 12.77
CA ALA A 52 -1.17 -5.82 12.79
C ALA A 52 0.22 -5.24 13.07
N ARG A 53 0.99 -5.87 13.96
CA ARG A 53 2.39 -5.51 14.26
C ARG A 53 3.28 -5.64 13.02
N THR A 54 3.18 -6.77 12.32
CA THR A 54 3.92 -7.02 11.08
C THR A 54 3.64 -5.94 10.03
N VAL A 55 2.37 -5.58 9.83
CA VAL A 55 1.99 -4.52 8.89
C VAL A 55 2.61 -3.18 9.29
N ALA A 56 2.54 -2.80 10.56
CA ALA A 56 3.06 -1.52 11.03
C ALA A 56 4.59 -1.43 10.92
N ASP A 57 5.30 -2.46 11.38
CA ASP A 57 6.77 -2.49 11.43
C ASP A 57 7.41 -2.53 10.03
N HIS A 58 6.78 -3.22 9.07
CA HIS A 58 7.27 -3.32 7.70
C HIS A 58 6.65 -2.31 6.73
N SER A 59 5.85 -1.35 7.23
CA SER A 59 5.09 -0.44 6.38
C SER A 59 5.97 0.46 5.50
N VAL A 60 7.08 0.98 6.04
CA VAL A 60 8.06 1.79 5.28
C VAL A 60 8.84 0.94 4.30
N GLU A 61 9.23 -0.28 4.69
CA GLU A 61 9.88 -1.23 3.78
C GLU A 61 9.01 -1.50 2.54
N ALA A 62 7.71 -1.74 2.75
CA ALA A 62 6.76 -1.92 1.66
C ALA A 62 6.61 -0.68 0.76
N LEU A 63 6.59 0.53 1.35
CA LEU A 63 6.57 1.79 0.59
C LEU A 63 7.83 1.96 -0.27
N GLU A 64 9.01 1.72 0.30
CA GLU A 64 10.28 1.85 -0.42
C GLU A 64 10.44 0.76 -1.49
N TRP A 65 9.95 -0.46 -1.22
CA TRP A 65 9.88 -1.51 -2.23
C TRP A 65 9.00 -1.08 -3.41
N ALA A 66 7.81 -0.53 -3.15
CA ALA A 66 6.94 0.00 -4.20
C ALA A 66 7.65 1.09 -5.04
N LYS A 67 8.37 2.01 -4.39
CA LYS A 67 9.19 3.03 -5.09
C LYS A 67 10.30 2.40 -5.93
N SER A 68 10.96 1.36 -5.44
CA SER A 68 12.02 0.64 -6.17
C SER A 68 11.52 -0.03 -7.46
N LEU A 69 10.22 -0.36 -7.53
CA LEU A 69 9.56 -0.83 -8.76
C LEU A 69 9.21 0.32 -9.73
N GLY A 70 9.47 1.57 -9.34
CA GLY A 70 9.15 2.77 -10.12
C GLY A 70 7.75 3.33 -9.86
N ALA A 71 7.14 3.00 -8.72
CA ALA A 71 5.91 3.68 -8.29
C ALA A 71 6.22 5.08 -7.74
N GLU A 72 5.48 6.09 -8.19
CA GLU A 72 5.68 7.49 -7.80
C GLU A 72 4.61 7.95 -6.79
N PHE A 73 5.05 8.46 -5.65
CA PHE A 73 4.20 9.03 -4.61
C PHE A 73 4.50 10.52 -4.45
N ASP A 74 3.49 11.37 -4.39
CA ASP A 74 3.66 12.83 -4.41
C ASP A 74 2.93 13.57 -3.27
N ARG A 75 2.18 12.87 -2.43
CA ARG A 75 1.53 13.45 -1.24
C ARG A 75 1.31 12.42 -0.14
N VAL A 76 1.12 12.93 1.08
CA VAL A 76 0.72 12.15 2.26
C VAL A 76 -0.63 12.67 2.76
N ASN A 77 -1.65 11.83 2.68
CA ASN A 77 -3.05 12.12 2.99
C ASN A 77 -3.44 11.66 4.41
N TYR A 78 -4.63 12.11 4.82
CA TYR A 78 -5.30 11.66 6.04
C TYR A 78 -6.43 10.69 5.69
N HIS A 79 -6.52 9.59 6.45
CA HIS A 79 -7.66 8.68 6.41
C HIS A 79 -8.29 8.55 7.79
N GLY A 80 -9.61 8.30 7.83
CA GLY A 80 -10.31 8.06 9.09
C GLY A 80 -9.69 6.89 9.85
N GLY A 81 -9.59 7.02 11.18
CA GLY A 81 -8.97 6.02 12.05
C GLY A 81 -7.45 6.16 12.20
N HIS A 82 -6.79 7.05 11.46
CA HIS A 82 -5.37 7.37 11.67
C HIS A 82 -5.21 8.60 12.57
N ALA A 83 -4.29 8.55 13.54
CA ALA A 83 -3.95 9.69 14.39
C ALA A 83 -3.22 10.82 13.63
N VAL A 84 -2.46 10.47 12.59
CA VAL A 84 -1.70 11.42 11.76
C VAL A 84 -1.79 11.05 10.27
N LYS A 85 -1.38 12.00 9.41
CA LYS A 85 -1.28 11.75 7.96
C LYS A 85 -0.19 10.71 7.68
N ARG A 86 -0.57 9.59 7.06
CA ARG A 86 0.37 8.51 6.73
C ARG A 86 0.04 7.74 5.45
N ALA A 87 -1.01 8.14 4.75
CA ALA A 87 -1.43 7.51 3.51
C ALA A 87 -0.68 8.14 2.32
N HIS A 88 0.33 7.43 1.81
CA HIS A 88 1.14 7.89 0.69
C HIS A 88 0.38 7.62 -0.60
N GLN A 89 0.03 8.67 -1.33
CA GLN A 89 -0.78 8.52 -2.52
C GLN A 89 0.07 8.50 -3.79
N LEU A 90 -0.18 7.49 -4.63
CA LEU A 90 0.36 7.40 -5.97
C LEU A 90 -0.06 8.62 -6.79
N LYS A 91 0.87 9.15 -7.58
CA LYS A 91 0.66 10.31 -8.46
C LYS A 91 -0.53 10.13 -9.40
N GLN A 92 -0.77 8.89 -9.85
CA GLN A 92 -1.87 8.49 -10.73
C GLN A 92 -3.25 8.50 -10.06
N ARG A 93 -3.33 8.64 -8.72
CA ARG A 93 -4.58 8.54 -7.94
C ARG A 93 -5.34 7.24 -8.21
N SER A 94 -4.58 6.19 -8.46
CA SER A 94 -5.08 4.87 -8.80
C SER A 94 -4.03 3.83 -8.42
N GLY A 95 -4.47 2.68 -7.91
CA GLY A 95 -3.60 1.53 -7.65
C GLY A 95 -2.88 1.00 -8.90
N SER A 96 -3.35 1.36 -10.09
CA SER A 96 -2.64 1.14 -11.37
C SER A 96 -1.20 1.68 -11.37
N GLY A 97 -0.91 2.76 -10.63
CA GLY A 97 0.44 3.31 -10.50
C GLY A 97 1.47 2.33 -9.91
N LEU A 98 1.03 1.33 -9.14
CA LEU A 98 1.88 0.28 -8.58
C LEU A 98 1.65 -1.07 -9.27
N VAL A 99 0.40 -1.48 -9.47
CA VAL A 99 0.08 -2.83 -10.00
C VAL A 99 0.65 -3.06 -11.39
N VAL A 100 0.66 -2.03 -12.25
CA VAL A 100 1.29 -2.13 -13.59
C VAL A 100 2.80 -2.33 -13.48
N LYS A 101 3.45 -1.69 -12.51
CA LYS A 101 4.89 -1.83 -12.25
C LYS A 101 5.23 -3.23 -11.72
N GLN A 102 4.43 -3.76 -10.81
CA GLN A 102 4.55 -5.13 -10.32
C GLN A 102 4.40 -6.13 -11.48
N TYR A 103 3.41 -5.93 -12.36
CA TYR A 103 3.22 -6.79 -13.53
C TYR A 103 4.40 -6.71 -14.50
N GLN A 104 4.92 -5.52 -14.79
CA GLN A 104 6.12 -5.33 -15.61
C GLN A 104 7.32 -6.07 -15.00
N LYS A 105 7.53 -5.92 -13.68
CA LYS A 105 8.63 -6.61 -12.99
C LYS A 105 8.50 -8.12 -13.04
N ALA A 106 7.29 -8.65 -12.86
CA ALA A 106 7.05 -10.09 -12.99
C ALA A 106 7.42 -10.62 -14.38
N LYS A 107 7.07 -9.89 -15.45
CA LYS A 107 7.44 -10.24 -16.82
C LYS A 107 8.95 -10.20 -17.05
N GLU A 108 9.65 -9.20 -16.52
CA GLU A 108 11.12 -9.12 -16.58
C GLU A 108 11.79 -10.33 -15.91
N LEU A 109 11.18 -10.84 -14.83
CA LEU A 109 11.64 -12.02 -14.11
C LEU A 109 11.23 -13.35 -14.79
N GLY A 110 10.61 -13.30 -15.97
CA GLY A 110 10.21 -14.48 -16.74
C GLY A 110 8.84 -15.07 -16.39
N TRP A 111 8.04 -14.39 -15.55
CA TRP A 111 6.70 -14.85 -15.19
C TRP A 111 5.66 -14.44 -16.24
N SER A 112 4.73 -15.35 -16.52
CA SER A 112 3.63 -15.13 -17.46
C SER A 112 2.29 -15.22 -16.74
N LEU A 113 1.36 -14.33 -17.09
CA LEU A 113 -0.01 -14.36 -16.57
C LEU A 113 -0.79 -15.47 -17.26
N ILE A 114 -1.34 -16.39 -16.46
CA ILE A 114 -2.27 -17.41 -16.94
C ILE A 114 -3.68 -16.92 -16.62
N SER A 115 -4.53 -16.79 -17.63
CA SER A 115 -5.95 -16.51 -17.43
C SER A 115 -6.78 -17.74 -17.64
N VAL A 116 -7.55 -18.10 -16.62
CA VAL A 116 -8.64 -19.08 -16.76
C VAL A 116 -9.89 -18.37 -17.27
N PRO A 117 -10.60 -18.92 -18.27
CA PRO A 117 -11.89 -18.38 -18.69
C PRO A 117 -12.85 -18.33 -17.49
N SER A 118 -13.62 -17.25 -17.38
CA SER A 118 -14.71 -17.19 -16.42
C SER A 118 -15.68 -18.34 -16.66
N TRP A 119 -16.04 -19.08 -15.61
CA TRP A 119 -17.12 -20.07 -15.66
C TRP A 119 -18.40 -19.38 -16.15
N SER A 120 -18.79 -19.66 -17.39
CA SER A 120 -20.11 -19.34 -17.92
C SER A 120 -21.07 -20.43 -17.46
N GLY A 121 -21.60 -20.27 -16.25
CA GLY A 121 -22.78 -21.00 -15.78
C GLY A 121 -24.05 -20.43 -16.39
#